data_AF-A0A966BJE6-F1
#
_entry.id   AF-A0A966BJE6-F1
#
_cell.length_a   1.000
_cell.length_b   1.000
_cell.length_c   1.000
_cell.angle_alpha   90.00
_cell.angle_beta   90.00
_cell.angle_gamma   90.00
#
_symmetry.space_group_name_H-M   'P 1'
#
loop_
_entity.id
_entity.type
_entity.pdbx_description
1 polymer ?
#
loop_
_entity_poly.entity_id
_entity_poly.type
_entity_poly.pdbx_seq_one_letter_code
_entity_poly.pdbx_strand_id
1 'polypeptide(L)'
;GSLWAQGYPFHGYPLLGLALLAAVKLLKISLYLLMGAVFAQAILSWTNPHTPVASVLDAVTQRFLQPLRRIVPMVGSMDLSPMLLFILCQLTVIVPIGALEHVASRLF
;
A
#
# COMPACT_ATOMS: atom_id res chain seq x y z
N GLY A 1 -28.88 -2.17 -25.51
CA GLY A 1 -28.25 -2.86 -24.35
C GLY A 1 -26.84 -2.38 -24.05
N SER A 2 -26.50 -1.10 -24.26
CA SER A 2 -25.13 -0.55 -24.08
C SER A 2 -25.05 0.65 -23.12
N LEU A 3 -26.16 1.01 -22.44
CA LEU A 3 -26.21 2.12 -21.47
C LEU A 3 -25.26 1.89 -20.28
N TRP A 4 -24.98 0.63 -19.94
CA TRP A 4 -24.03 0.25 -18.88
C TRP A 4 -22.57 0.56 -19.21
N ALA A 5 -22.23 0.72 -20.50
CA ALA A 5 -20.88 1.06 -20.95
C ALA A 5 -20.67 2.58 -21.07
N GLN A 6 -21.73 3.35 -21.31
CA GLN A 6 -21.67 4.80 -21.56
C GLN A 6 -21.22 5.64 -20.37
N GLY A 7 -21.35 5.14 -19.14
CA GLY A 7 -20.88 5.82 -17.93
C GLY A 7 -19.39 5.64 -17.65
N TYR A 8 -18.71 4.76 -18.38
CA TYR A 8 -17.29 4.53 -18.16
C TYR A 8 -16.43 5.34 -19.13
N PRO A 9 -15.38 6.02 -18.63
CA PRO A 9 -14.51 6.87 -19.44
C PRO A 9 -13.67 6.07 -20.45
N PHE A 10 -13.83 4.75 -20.57
CA PHE A 10 -13.02 3.89 -21.45
C PHE A 10 -13.13 4.19 -22.95
N HIS A 11 -14.10 5.01 -23.36
CA HIS A 11 -14.41 5.30 -24.77
C HIS A 11 -13.33 6.10 -25.53
N GLY A 12 -12.29 6.61 -24.86
CA GLY A 12 -11.22 7.40 -25.48
C GLY A 12 -9.77 6.96 -25.18
N TYR A 13 -9.57 5.90 -24.40
CA TYR A 13 -8.23 5.47 -23.99
C TYR A 13 -7.70 4.35 -24.88
N PRO A 14 -6.49 4.45 -25.46
CA PRO A 14 -5.87 3.32 -26.13
C PRO A 14 -5.72 2.16 -25.14
N LEU A 15 -5.76 0.91 -25.60
CA LEU A 15 -5.61 -0.30 -24.76
C LEU A 15 -4.40 -0.21 -23.82
N LEU A 16 -3.31 0.41 -24.28
CA LEU A 16 -2.12 0.69 -23.50
C LEU A 16 -2.38 1.62 -22.30
N GLY A 17 -3.19 2.66 -22.48
CA GLY A 17 -3.57 3.60 -21.42
C GLY A 17 -4.43 2.95 -20.35
N LEU A 18 -5.37 2.08 -20.75
CA LEU A 18 -6.15 1.26 -19.81
C LEU A 18 -5.28 0.28 -19.03
N ALA A 19 -4.32 -0.37 -19.69
CA ALA A 19 -3.39 -1.29 -19.04
C ALA A 19 -2.50 -0.55 -18.01
N LEU A 20 -2.00 0.64 -18.34
CA LEU A 20 -1.23 1.48 -17.42
C LEU A 20 -2.06 1.92 -16.21
N LEU A 21 -3.30 2.40 -16.43
CA LEU A 21 -4.21 2.78 -15.35
C LEU A 21 -4.51 1.59 -14.42
N ALA A 22 -4.80 0.42 -14.98
CA ALA A 22 -5.03 -0.79 -14.21
C ALA A 22 -3.80 -1.18 -13.37
N ALA A 23 -2.59 -1.13 -13.96
CA ALA A 23 -1.35 -1.41 -13.25
C ALA A 23 -1.12 -0.44 -12.07
N VAL A 24 -1.34 0.86 -12.27
CA VAL A 24 -1.24 1.87 -11.20
C VAL A 24 -2.26 1.60 -10.08
N LYS A 25 -3.52 1.27 -10.43
CA LYS A 25 -4.55 0.95 -9.45
C LYS A 25 -4.23 -0.32 -8.66
N LEU A 26 -3.73 -1.37 -9.31
CA LEU A 26 -3.30 -2.59 -8.64
C LEU A 26 -2.14 -2.34 -7.68
N LEU A 27 -1.16 -1.53 -8.10
CA LEU A 27 -0.06 -1.11 -7.21
C LEU A 27 -0.57 -0.31 -6.00
N LYS A 28 -1.57 0.56 -6.20
CA LYS A 28 -2.19 1.30 -5.10
C LYS A 28 -2.87 0.36 -4.10
N ILE A 29 -3.60 -0.64 -4.58
CA ILE A 29 -4.27 -1.64 -3.74
C ILE A 29 -3.27 -2.50 -2.98
N SER A 30 -2.17 -2.92 -3.62
CA SER A 30 -1.14 -3.72 -2.95
C SER A 30 -0.44 -2.93 -1.83
N LEU A 31 -0.20 -1.63 -2.04
CA LEU A 31 0.28 -0.72 -0.98
C LEU A 31 -0.70 -0.65 0.20
N TYR A 32 -2.00 -0.50 -0.06
CA TYR A 32 -3.01 -0.50 1.02
C TYR A 32 -3.07 -1.83 1.78
N LEU A 33 -2.95 -2.96 1.07
CA LEU A 33 -2.86 -4.28 1.71
C LEU A 33 -1.62 -4.39 2.61
N LEU A 34 -0.46 -3.92 2.13
CA LEU A 34 0.76 -3.87 2.93
C LEU A 34 0.56 -3.00 4.17
N MET A 35 -0.06 -1.82 4.04
CA MET A 35 -0.37 -0.95 5.18
C MET A 35 -1.28 -1.65 6.19
N GLY A 36 -2.30 -2.37 5.73
CA GLY A 36 -3.17 -3.16 6.60
C GLY A 36 -2.42 -4.26 7.36
N ALA A 37 -1.54 -5.00 6.68
CA ALA A 37 -0.70 -6.03 7.30
C ALA A 37 0.26 -5.43 8.35
N VAL A 38 0.91 -4.31 8.03
CA VAL A 38 1.80 -3.59 8.94
C VAL A 38 1.04 -3.05 10.16
N PHE A 39 -0.17 -2.53 9.96
CA PHE A 39 -1.02 -2.07 11.05
C PHE A 39 -1.45 -3.21 11.97
N ALA A 40 -1.90 -4.33 11.41
CA ALA A 40 -2.24 -5.53 12.19
C ALA A 40 -1.02 -6.07 12.96
N GLN A 41 0.16 -6.04 12.34
CA GLN A 41 1.41 -6.42 13.01
C GLN A 41 1.77 -5.48 14.15
N ALA A 42 1.58 -4.16 13.99
CA ALA A 42 1.80 -3.18 15.06
C ALA A 42 0.94 -3.52 16.29
N ILE A 43 -0.35 -3.76 16.07
CA ILE A 43 -1.30 -4.15 17.13
C ILE A 43 -0.86 -5.46 17.79
N LEU A 44 -0.51 -6.49 17.01
CA LEU A 44 -0.06 -7.77 17.55
C LEU A 44 1.27 -7.65 18.29
N SER A 45 2.19 -6.77 17.86
CA SER A 45 3.46 -6.56 18.57
C SER A 45 3.25 -6.03 19.98
N TRP A 46 2.24 -5.17 20.17
CA TRP A 46 1.93 -4.56 21.46
C TRP A 46 1.07 -5.46 22.34
N THR A 47 0.22 -6.29 21.74
CA THR A 47 -0.73 -7.14 22.47
C THR A 47 -0.18 -8.55 22.71
N ASN A 48 0.19 -9.27 21.65
CA ASN A 48 0.77 -10.61 21.73
C ASN A 48 1.56 -10.97 20.45
N PRO A 49 2.90 -10.82 20.46
CA PRO A 49 3.75 -11.12 19.30
C PRO A 49 3.92 -12.62 19.00
N HIS A 50 3.51 -13.52 19.90
CA HIS A 50 3.79 -14.97 19.80
C HIS A 50 2.67 -15.77 19.11
N THR A 51 1.82 -15.11 18.32
CA THR A 51 0.71 -15.76 17.62
C THR A 51 1.11 -16.26 16.22
N PRO A 52 0.50 -17.35 15.70
CA PRO A 52 0.76 -17.80 14.33
C PRO A 52 0.50 -16.70 13.29
N VAL A 53 -0.53 -15.88 13.50
CA VAL A 53 -0.85 -14.74 12.63
C VAL A 53 0.27 -13.70 12.64
N ALA A 54 0.86 -13.40 13.80
CA ALA A 54 2.00 -12.48 13.88
C ALA A 54 3.19 -12.98 13.06
N SER A 55 3.46 -14.29 13.07
CA SER A 55 4.55 -14.88 12.28
C SER A 55 4.32 -14.79 10.76
N VAL A 56 3.07 -14.99 10.31
CA VAL A 56 2.69 -14.83 8.90
C VAL A 56 2.81 -13.37 8.47
N LEU A 57 2.32 -12.43 9.30
CA LEU A 57 2.44 -11.01 9.02
C LEU A 57 3.91 -10.57 8.97
N ASP A 58 4.73 -11.01 9.92
CA ASP A 58 6.17 -10.72 9.92
C ASP A 58 6.82 -11.29 8.66
N ALA A 59 6.50 -12.50 8.21
CA ALA A 59 7.05 -13.04 6.96
C ALA A 59 6.74 -12.18 5.72
N VAL A 60 5.53 -11.60 5.65
CA VAL A 60 5.13 -10.71 4.54
C VAL A 60 5.78 -9.33 4.65
N THR A 61 5.86 -8.77 5.85
CA THR A 61 6.32 -7.40 6.06
C THR A 61 7.83 -7.30 6.31
N GLN A 62 8.52 -8.40 6.64
CA GLN A 62 9.93 -8.43 7.03
C GLN A 62 10.82 -7.79 5.96
N ARG A 63 10.54 -8.00 4.67
CA ARG A 63 11.33 -7.39 3.59
C ARG A 63 11.33 -5.85 3.65
N PHE A 64 10.23 -5.27 4.11
CA PHE A 64 10.05 -3.83 4.24
C PHE A 64 10.44 -3.32 5.61
N LEU A 65 10.17 -4.08 6.68
CA LEU A 65 10.44 -3.68 8.06
C LEU A 65 11.90 -3.89 8.47
N GLN A 66 12.60 -4.89 7.94
CA GLN A 66 13.99 -5.18 8.31
C GLN A 66 14.94 -3.99 8.10
N PRO A 67 14.91 -3.24 6.97
CA PRO A 67 15.74 -2.04 6.84
C PRO A 67 15.31 -0.93 7.81
N LEU A 68 14.01 -0.80 8.11
CA LEU A 68 13.51 0.20 9.06
C LEU A 68 13.88 -0.12 10.51
N ARG A 69 13.84 -1.41 10.90
CA ARG A 69 14.27 -1.91 12.22
C ARG A 69 15.75 -1.66 12.51
N ARG A 70 16.57 -1.39 11.47
CA ARG A 70 17.97 -0.98 11.66
C ARG A 70 18.11 0.49 12.04
N ILE A 71 17.12 1.32 11.70
CA ILE A 71 17.11 2.76 11.95
C ILE A 71 16.34 3.05 13.24
N VAL A 72 15.21 2.36 13.44
CA VAL A 72 14.34 2.52 14.59
C VAL A 72 14.73 1.50 15.66
N PRO A 73 15.29 1.93 16.81
CA PRO A 73 15.57 1.02 17.91
C PRO A 73 14.26 0.46 18.47
N MET A 74 14.26 -0.85 18.79
CA MET A 74 13.14 -1.48 19.50
C MET A 74 13.06 -0.91 20.92
N VAL A 75 11.87 -0.47 21.33
CA VAL A 75 11.62 0.03 22.69
C VAL A 75 10.97 -1.08 23.50
N GLY A 76 11.79 -1.89 24.18
CA GLY A 76 11.31 -3.09 24.89
C GLY A 76 10.73 -4.12 23.92
N SER A 77 9.51 -4.62 24.17
CA SER A 77 8.77 -5.50 23.25
C SER A 77 7.98 -4.74 22.17
N MET A 78 8.04 -3.41 22.16
CA MET A 78 7.22 -2.54 21.33
C MET A 78 7.97 -2.18 20.04
N ASP A 79 7.52 -2.73 18.89
CA ASP A 79 8.09 -2.40 17.59
C ASP A 79 7.41 -1.14 17.02
N LEU A 80 8.19 -0.06 16.86
CA LEU A 80 7.73 1.21 16.26
C LEU A 80 7.98 1.27 14.74
N SER A 81 8.76 0.33 14.20
CA SER A 81 9.04 0.24 12.76
C SER A 81 7.77 0.15 11.90
N PRO A 82 6.69 -0.55 12.31
CA PRO A 82 5.43 -0.55 11.60
C PRO A 82 4.80 0.84 11.42
N MET A 83 4.86 1.71 12.44
CA MET A 83 4.34 3.07 12.30
C MET A 83 5.16 3.89 11.30
N LEU A 84 6.48 3.77 11.33
CA LEU A 84 7.33 4.44 10.35
C LEU A 84 7.05 3.94 8.93
N LEU A 85 6.90 2.62 8.75
CA LEU A 85 6.55 2.05 7.45
C LEU A 85 5.18 2.54 6.95
N PHE A 86 4.20 2.64 7.83
CA PHE A 86 2.87 3.17 7.51
C PHE A 86 2.96 4.62 7.00
N ILE A 87 3.75 5.47 7.66
CA ILE A 87 3.98 6.85 7.23
C ILE A 87 4.65 6.90 5.85
N LEU A 88 5.69 6.08 5.62
CA LEU A 88 6.39 6.02 4.34
C LEU A 88 5.46 5.54 3.20
N CYS A 89 4.63 4.53 3.46
CA CYS A 89 3.61 4.08 2.51
C CYS A 89 2.60 5.20 2.22
N GLN A 90 2.11 5.90 3.24
CA GLN A 90 1.16 7.01 3.07
C GLN A 90 1.75 8.15 2.22
N LEU A 91 3.02 8.52 2.47
CA LEU A 91 3.73 9.50 1.66
C LEU A 91 3.90 9.04 0.20
N THR A 92 4.18 7.75 0.00
CA THR A 92 4.28 7.15 -1.34
C THR A 92 2.93 7.11 -2.06
N VAL A 93 1.81 6.93 -1.36
CA VAL A 93 0.49 6.98 -2.01
C VAL A 93 0.09 8.43 -2.34
N ILE A 94 0.33 9.37 -1.42
CA ILE A 94 -0.06 10.78 -1.61
C ILE A 94 0.76 11.45 -2.70
N VAL A 95 2.10 11.30 -2.67
CA VAL A 95 2.98 12.12 -3.50
C VAL A 95 3.05 11.57 -4.94
N PRO A 96 3.66 10.40 -5.22
CA PRO A 96 3.79 9.93 -6.60
C PRO A 96 2.49 9.38 -7.18
N ILE A 97 1.70 8.59 -6.45
CA ILE A 97 0.46 8.01 -7.01
C ILE A 97 -0.63 9.08 -7.17
N GLY A 98 -0.80 9.97 -6.18
CA GLY A 98 -1.71 11.10 -6.29
C GLY A 98 -1.33 12.04 -7.44
N ALA A 99 -0.04 12.38 -7.60
CA ALA A 99 0.42 13.19 -8.72
C ALA A 99 0.18 12.51 -10.08
N LEU A 100 0.45 11.20 -10.19
CA LEU A 100 0.19 10.44 -11.43
C LEU A 100 -1.29 10.38 -11.78
N GLU A 101 -2.17 10.19 -10.79
CA GLU A 101 -3.62 10.22 -10.99
C GLU A 101 -4.10 11.61 -11.42
N HIS A 102 -3.56 12.68 -10.82
CA HIS A 102 -3.88 14.05 -11.21
C HIS A 102 -3.39 14.41 -12.61
N VAL A 103 -2.20 13.97 -13.01
CA VAL A 103 -1.68 14.22 -14.37
C VAL A 103 -2.46 13.42 -15.39
N ALA A 104 -2.77 12.16 -15.10
CA ALA A 104 -3.60 11.33 -15.98
C ALA A 104 -4.99 11.94 -16.19
N SER A 105 -5.61 12.51 -15.15
CA SER A 105 -6.93 13.16 -15.27
C SER A 105 -6.89 14.56 -15.91
N ARG A 106 -5.71 15.13 -16.14
CA ARG A 106 -5.56 16.40 -16.88
C ARG A 106 -5.34 16.19 -18.37
N LEU A 107 -4.85 15.02 -18.77
CA LEU A 107 -4.49 14.69 -20.15
C LEU A 107 -5.64 14.05 -20.95
N PHE A 108 -6.71 13.65 -20.25
CA PHE A 108 -7.92 13.06 -20.80
C PHE A 108 -9.13 13.73 -20.16
#